data_AF-A0A3M7RPQ6-F1
#
_entry.id   AF-A0A3M7RPQ6-F1
#
_cell.length_a   1.000
_cell.length_b   1.000
_cell.length_c   1.000
_cell.angle_alpha   90.00
_cell.angle_beta   90.00
_cell.angle_gamma   90.00
#
_symmetry.space_group_name_H-M   'P 1'
#
loop_
_entity.id
_entity.type
_entity.pdbx_description
1 polymer ?
#
loop_
_entity_poly.entity_id
_entity_poly.type
_entity_poly.pdbx_seq_one_letter_code
_entity_poly.pdbx_strand_id
1 'polypeptide(L)' 'MDKSEKLRTQDFTIDPLSELRIETTGKCTIQLKSGFAEIFGTELSKNKEYTFQNGGKFAVFTWHGCTLTISF' A
#
# COMPACT_ATOMS: atom_id res chain seq x y z
N MET A 1 -13.85 -23.89 -14.81
CA MET A 1 -14.46 -22.55 -14.96
C MET A 1 -13.68 -21.59 -14.10
N ASP A 2 -12.86 -20.76 -14.74
CA ASP A 2 -11.95 -19.79 -14.13
C ASP A 2 -12.72 -18.73 -13.34
N LYS A 3 -12.62 -18.75 -12.01
CA LYS A 3 -13.02 -17.62 -11.16
C LYS A 3 -11.77 -16.78 -10.98
N SER A 4 -11.42 -15.96 -11.97
CA SER A 4 -10.45 -14.89 -11.75
C SER A 4 -11.09 -13.90 -10.77
N GLU A 5 -10.76 -14.01 -9.48
CA GLU A 5 -11.14 -13.02 -8.49
C GLU A 5 -10.60 -11.67 -8.96
N LYS A 6 -11.50 -10.72 -9.25
CA LYS A 6 -11.09 -9.36 -9.61
C LYS A 6 -10.42 -8.76 -8.39
N LEU A 7 -9.10 -8.59 -8.47
CA LEU A 7 -8.34 -7.86 -7.46
C LEU A 7 -8.94 -6.46 -7.32
N ARG A 8 -9.29 -6.08 -6.09
CA ARG A 8 -9.84 -4.75 -5.83
C ARG A 8 -8.69 -3.78 -5.72
N THR A 9 -8.52 -2.93 -6.72
CA THR A 9 -7.51 -1.87 -6.72
C THR A 9 -8.12 -0.53 -6.29
N GLN A 10 -7.45 0.17 -5.38
CA GLN A 10 -7.87 1.49 -4.89
C GLN A 10 -6.66 2.39 -4.66
N ASP A 11 -6.80 3.67 -5.01
CA ASP A 11 -5.82 4.70 -4.72
C ASP A 11 -6.15 5.44 -3.42
N PHE A 12 -5.10 5.75 -2.66
CA PHE A 12 -5.16 6.47 -1.40
C PHE A 12 -4.16 7.62 -1.44
N THR A 13 -4.67 8.84 -1.30
CA THR A 13 -3.85 10.02 -1.03
C THR A 13 -3.72 10.19 0.47
N ILE A 14 -2.49 10.31 0.96
CA ILE A 14 -2.16 10.46 2.37
C ILE A 14 -1.53 11.84 2.52
N ASP A 15 -2.08 12.63 3.43
CA ASP A 15 -1.57 13.96 3.75
C ASP A 15 -0.20 13.88 4.45
N PRO A 16 0.59 14.97 4.41
CA PRO A 16 1.84 15.04 5.18
C PRO A 16 1.63 14.71 6.67
N LEU A 17 2.63 14.07 7.27
CA LEU A 17 2.65 13.70 8.70
C LEU A 17 1.50 12.76 9.11
N SER A 18 1.00 11.97 8.18
CA SER A 18 -0.10 11.01 8.41
C SER A 18 0.30 9.59 8.00
N GLU A 19 -0.42 8.61 8.55
CA GLU A 19 -0.28 7.20 8.20
C GLU A 19 -1.59 6.57 7.73
N LEU A 20 -1.47 5.66 6.77
CA LEU A 20 -2.54 4.75 6.37
C LEU A 20 -2.33 3.40 7.07
N ARG A 21 -3.29 3.01 7.91
CA ARG A 21 -3.30 1.70 8.59
C ARG A 21 -4.04 0.68 7.76
N ILE A 22 -3.36 -0.41 7.44
CA ILE A 22 -3.88 -1.48 6.58
C ILE A 22 -3.97 -2.76 7.41
N GLU A 23 -5.14 -3.37 7.39
CA GLU A 23 -5.40 -4.72 7.90
C GLU A 23 -5.98 -5.56 6.76
N THR A 24 -5.28 -6.64 6.41
CA THR A 24 -5.72 -7.57 5.37
C THR A 24 -5.58 -9.01 5.86
N THR A 25 -6.50 -9.87 5.44
CA THR A 25 -6.49 -11.31 5.72
C THR A 25 -5.89 -12.13 4.58
N GLY A 26 -5.63 -11.50 3.43
CA GLY A 26 -5.16 -12.16 2.21
C GLY A 26 -3.98 -11.46 1.55
N LYS A 27 -3.76 -11.76 0.28
CA LYS A 27 -2.73 -11.09 -0.52
C LYS A 27 -3.05 -9.59 -0.60
N CYS A 28 -2.05 -8.75 -0.38
CA CYS A 28 -2.17 -7.31 -0.57
C CYS A 28 -0.93 -6.81 -1.27
N THR A 29 -1.09 -6.11 -2.39
CA THR A 29 0.01 -5.48 -3.12
C THR A 29 -0.13 -3.98 -3.01
N ILE A 30 0.93 -3.30 -2.58
CA ILE A 30 1.01 -1.84 -2.51
C ILE A 30 2.03 -1.31 -3.51
N GLN A 31 1.78 -0.12 -4.04
CA GLN A 31 2.69 0.59 -4.93
C GLN A 31 2.63 2.10 -4.67
N LEU A 32 3.80 2.73 -4.52
CA LEU A 32 3.92 4.18 -4.39
C LEU A 32 3.85 4.85 -5.77
N LYS A 33 2.80 5.64 -6.02
CA LYS A 33 2.60 6.39 -7.27
C LYS A 33 3.26 7.76 -7.26
N SER A 34 3.22 8.46 -6.13
CA SER A 34 3.78 9.81 -5.98
C SER A 34 4.17 10.10 -4.53
N GLY A 35 5.09 11.05 -4.33
CA GLY A 35 5.56 11.46 -3.01
C GLY A 35 6.59 10.49 -2.42
N PHE A 36 6.74 10.55 -1.10
CA PHE A 36 7.63 9.70 -0.31
C PHE A 36 6.82 8.97 0.75
N ALA A 37 7.11 7.69 0.98
CA ALA A 37 6.39 6.89 1.95
C ALA A 37 7.31 5.84 2.56
N GLU A 38 7.05 5.46 3.79
CA GLU A 38 7.82 4.48 4.54
C GLU A 38 6.93 3.51 5.32
N ILE A 39 7.44 2.29 5.53
CA ILE A 39 6.85 1.30 6.43
C ILE A 39 7.86 1.06 7.55
N PHE A 40 7.53 1.47 8.78
CA PHE A 40 8.37 1.29 9.97
C PHE A 40 9.84 1.72 9.76
N GLY A 41 10.06 2.89 9.16
CA GLY A 41 11.39 3.44 8.87
C GLY A 41 12.06 2.90 7.59
N THR A 42 11.42 1.98 6.86
CA THR A 42 11.90 1.52 5.55
C THR A 42 11.21 2.27 4.43
N GLU A 43 11.97 3.02 3.63
CA GLU A 43 11.43 3.79 2.50
C GLU A 43 10.91 2.89 1.35
N LEU A 44 9.78 3.28 0.75
CA LEU A 44 9.20 2.63 -0.42
C LEU A 44 9.73 3.27 -1.71
N SER A 45 10.21 2.43 -2.63
CA SER A 45 10.62 2.89 -3.95
C SER A 45 9.40 3.19 -4.83
N LYS A 46 9.41 4.34 -5.50
CA LYS A 46 8.37 4.74 -6.45
C LYS A 46 8.19 3.69 -7.55
N ASN A 47 6.93 3.39 -7.90
CA ASN A 47 6.51 2.39 -8.90
C ASN A 47 6.95 0.95 -8.61
N LYS A 48 7.57 0.66 -7.45
CA LYS A 48 7.87 -0.70 -7.04
C LYS A 48 6.67 -1.31 -6.32
N GLU A 49 6.34 -2.54 -6.68
CA GLU A 49 5.29 -3.31 -6.02
C GLU A 49 5.85 -4.07 -4.82
N TYR A 50 5.15 -3.99 -3.70
CA TYR A 50 5.44 -4.75 -2.50
C TYR A 50 4.22 -5.61 -2.16
N THR A 51 4.42 -6.92 -2.07
CA THR A 51 3.32 -7.88 -1.87
C THR A 51 3.43 -8.56 -0.52
N PHE A 52 2.37 -8.42 0.29
CA PHE A 52 2.15 -9.13 1.54
C PHE A 52 1.28 -10.36 1.25
N GLN A 53 1.82 -11.56 1.41
CA GLN A 53 1.18 -12.81 0.93
C GLN A 53 0.12 -13.36 1.90
N ASN A 54 0.33 -13.27 3.21
CA ASN A 54 -0.47 -14.02 4.21
C ASN A 54 -1.36 -13.12 5.08
N GLY A 55 -1.83 -11.99 4.54
CA GLY A 55 -2.44 -10.96 5.35
C GLY A 55 -1.42 -10.29 6.29
N GLY A 56 -1.85 -9.24 6.99
CA GLY A 56 -0.98 -8.49 7.89
C GLY A 56 -1.61 -7.20 8.36
N LYS A 57 -1.07 -6.67 9.47
CA LYS A 57 -1.36 -5.34 9.99
C LYS A 57 -0.11 -4.50 9.88
N PHE A 58 -0.16 -3.43 9.11
CA PHE A 58 0.97 -2.51 8.94
C PHE A 58 0.48 -1.08 8.69
N ALA A 59 1.39 -0.13 8.81
CA ALA A 59 1.13 1.28 8.54
C ALA A 59 2.11 1.78 7.48
N VAL A 60 1.60 2.57 6.54
CA VAL A 60 2.43 3.33 5.60
C VAL A 60 2.37 4.79 6.03
N PHE A 61 3.50 5.34 6.45
CA PHE A 61 3.63 6.72 6.90
C PHE A 61 4.22 7.60 5.79
N THR A 62 3.88 8.88 5.78
CA THR A 62 4.54 9.86 4.90
C THR A 62 4.83 11.17 5.64
N TRP A 63 6.05 11.67 5.45
CA TRP A 63 6.45 12.99 5.97
C TRP A 63 5.94 14.14 5.10
N HIS A 64 5.82 13.92 3.79
CA HIS A 64 5.59 14.99 2.79
C HIS A 64 4.30 14.83 1.99
N GLY A 65 3.52 13.79 2.29
CA GLY A 65 2.35 13.40 1.51
C GLY A 65 2.71 12.42 0.40
N CYS A 66 1.80 11.50 0.10
CA CYS A 66 2.00 10.51 -0.95
C CYS A 66 0.69 9.99 -1.54
N THR A 67 0.80 9.29 -2.68
CA THR A 67 -0.31 8.51 -3.25
C THR A 67 0.12 7.05 -3.36
N LEU A 68 -0.67 6.16 -2.77
CA LEU A 68 -0.48 4.71 -2.83
C LEU A 68 -1.61 4.08 -3.64
N THR A 69 -1.26 3.12 -4.48
CA THR A 69 -2.22 2.18 -5.05
C THR A 69 -2.15 0.88 -4.26
N ILE A 70 -3.29 0.35 -3.85
CA ILE A 70 -3.41 -0.90 -3.10
C ILE A 70 -4.33 -1.85 -3.85
N SER A 71 -3.90 -3.10 -4.03
CA SER A 71 -4.66 -4.18 -4.64
C SER A 71 -4.85 -5.33 -3.64
N PHE A 72 -6.09 -5.70 -3.36
CA PHE A 72 -6.50 -6.83 -2.52
C PHE A 72 -6.93 -8.01 -3.37
#